data_AF-A0A1F6NS37-F1
#
_entry.id   AF-A0A1F6NS37-F1
#
_cell.length_a   1.000
_cell.length_b   1.000
_cell.length_c   1.000
_cell.angle_alpha   90.00
_cell.angle_beta   90.00
_cell.angle_gamma   90.00
#
_symmetry.space_group_name_H-M   'P 1'
#
loop_
_entity.id
_entity.type
_entity.pdbx_description
1 polymer ?
#
loop_
_entity_poly.entity_id
_entity_poly.type
_entity_poly.pdbx_seq_one_letter_code
_entity_poly.pdbx_strand_id
1 'polypeptide(L)'
;MKKTFTFLFLIIFLLPGCSLQSNVENEVKVVEESISYHYTAPWDKDFFDRFYQDLKLEKNLPMIKGGIVPHHLLAGYLDSSFFENLKEQNPSTIVVFGPNHFYKGYGKIISSEYDWHTPYGDLSTNRGIVANLKTKGLVSIEEDVINDEHSIYGILPFVKKSLPDSKVLPFIFKGDIGEEKMDEFINNLIEILPSDTVFVSSIDFSHYQTWNVSNFHDELSIDVIKSFDFASLEKLEIDSVPSLYTLMKIMEKYKTQKVVLEKHDNSAQIVGDKSADNITSYYSPYFSKGEKTEKSLTSFLMFGNKELSVEELNILKKNLSGNEDRFLYGFDFLLPEEEASEEIADVYSNKFIVDSFSELNKDKNRFALGGVLYKDKTIKFYLFPFTYEDNNATRMDYTQAQNFVKDLFAKNNIKDYNIDEFSFVN
;
A
#
# COMPACT_ATOMS: atom_id res chain seq x y z
N MET A 1 81.32 -65.56 14.90
CA MET A 1 79.91 -65.08 15.02
C MET A 1 79.84 -63.74 14.30
N LYS A 2 79.30 -63.72 13.07
CA LYS A 2 77.99 -63.12 12.70
C LYS A 2 77.86 -61.65 13.16
N LYS A 3 77.53 -60.65 12.35
CA LYS A 3 77.11 -60.49 10.93
C LYS A 3 77.14 -58.95 10.68
N THR A 4 77.81 -58.47 9.63
CA THR A 4 77.24 -57.93 8.36
C THR A 4 76.82 -56.45 8.45
N PHE A 5 77.62 -55.48 8.00
CA PHE A 5 77.88 -54.97 6.63
C PHE A 5 76.85 -53.93 6.11
N THR A 6 77.28 -52.66 6.16
CA THR A 6 77.36 -51.64 5.10
C THR A 6 76.44 -51.77 3.88
N PHE A 7 75.79 -50.66 3.48
CA PHE A 7 76.06 -50.08 2.15
C PHE A 7 75.67 -48.59 2.06
N LEU A 8 76.71 -47.77 1.99
CA LEU A 8 76.73 -46.42 1.47
C LEU A 8 76.75 -46.54 -0.07
N PHE A 9 75.79 -45.96 -0.78
CA PHE A 9 75.93 -45.77 -2.23
C PHE A 9 75.88 -44.27 -2.55
N LEU A 10 77.02 -43.80 -3.03
CA LEU A 10 77.29 -42.47 -3.55
C LEU A 10 77.49 -42.63 -5.06
N ILE A 11 76.59 -42.09 -5.89
CA ILE A 11 76.82 -41.87 -7.34
C ILE A 11 76.04 -40.59 -7.70
N ILE A 12 76.67 -39.41 -7.82
CA ILE A 12 77.55 -38.90 -8.91
C ILE A 12 76.75 -38.07 -9.93
N PHE A 13 77.09 -36.77 -9.96
CA PHE A 13 77.27 -35.90 -11.14
C PHE A 13 76.04 -35.39 -11.93
N LEU A 14 75.77 -34.08 -11.85
CA LEU A 14 76.19 -33.03 -12.82
C LEU A 14 75.28 -31.81 -12.72
N LEU A 15 75.85 -30.66 -12.35
CA LEU A 15 75.34 -29.36 -12.79
C LEU A 15 75.67 -29.21 -14.29
N PRO A 16 74.75 -28.63 -15.07
CA PRO A 16 75.08 -27.32 -15.61
C PRO A 16 73.93 -26.34 -15.42
N GLY A 17 74.28 -25.11 -15.01
CA GLY A 17 73.33 -24.03 -14.87
C GLY A 17 72.73 -23.60 -16.21
N CYS A 18 71.49 -23.11 -16.16
CA CYS A 18 71.05 -22.01 -16.99
C CYS A 18 69.80 -21.37 -16.37
N SER A 19 69.81 -20.04 -16.31
CA SER A 19 68.76 -19.15 -15.85
C SER A 19 67.38 -19.45 -16.43
N LEU A 20 66.31 -19.39 -15.62
CA LEU A 20 64.94 -19.16 -16.08
C LEU A 20 64.08 -18.58 -14.94
N GLN A 21 63.85 -17.28 -15.05
CA GLN A 21 62.60 -16.55 -14.85
C GLN A 21 61.62 -17.07 -13.78
N SER A 22 61.44 -16.25 -12.74
CA SER A 22 60.32 -16.31 -11.81
C SER A 22 59.00 -16.04 -12.54
N ASN A 23 58.21 -17.09 -12.79
CA ASN A 23 56.78 -16.93 -13.00
C ASN A 23 56.10 -16.96 -11.62
N VAL A 24 55.85 -15.76 -11.08
CA VAL A 24 54.85 -15.58 -10.04
C VAL A 24 53.50 -15.69 -10.74
N GLU A 25 52.93 -16.89 -10.76
CA GLU A 25 51.50 -17.05 -11.02
C GLU A 25 50.76 -16.43 -9.83
N ASN A 26 50.27 -15.20 -10.02
CA ASN A 26 49.25 -14.63 -9.17
C ASN A 26 47.99 -15.47 -9.37
N GLU A 27 47.79 -16.49 -8.55
CA GLU A 27 46.46 -17.04 -8.28
C GLU A 27 45.62 -15.90 -7.70
N VAL A 28 44.85 -15.25 -8.57
CA VAL A 28 43.73 -14.42 -8.15
C VAL A 28 42.73 -15.36 -7.49
N LYS A 29 42.78 -15.48 -6.16
CA LYS A 29 41.66 -15.99 -5.39
C LYS A 29 40.46 -15.10 -5.69
N VAL A 30 39.56 -15.57 -6.52
CA VAL A 30 38.20 -15.05 -6.58
C VAL A 30 37.63 -15.27 -5.18
N VAL A 31 37.56 -14.20 -4.41
CA VAL A 31 36.79 -14.20 -3.18
C VAL A 31 35.34 -14.31 -3.64
N GLU A 32 34.75 -15.49 -3.52
CA GLU A 32 33.29 -15.60 -3.53
C GLU A 32 32.80 -14.73 -2.38
N GLU A 33 32.31 -13.52 -2.69
CA GLU A 33 31.55 -12.75 -1.72
C GLU A 33 30.41 -13.65 -1.26
N SER A 34 30.41 -14.00 0.03
CA SER A 34 29.29 -14.71 0.63
C SER A 34 28.06 -13.83 0.49
N ILE A 35 27.19 -14.15 -0.46
CA ILE A 35 25.93 -13.45 -0.65
C ILE A 35 25.12 -13.67 0.63
N SER A 36 24.78 -12.57 1.30
CA SER A 36 23.87 -12.58 2.43
C SER A 36 22.44 -12.46 1.91
N TYR A 37 21.51 -13.12 2.60
CA TYR A 37 20.13 -13.24 2.18
C TYR A 37 19.17 -12.75 3.26
N HIS A 38 18.10 -12.10 2.82
CA HIS A 38 16.85 -12.01 3.57
C HIS A 38 15.97 -13.22 3.31
N TYR A 39 15.03 -13.47 4.20
CA TYR A 39 14.05 -14.55 4.05
C TYR A 39 12.65 -13.96 3.97
N THR A 40 11.90 -14.37 2.95
CA THR A 40 10.48 -14.02 2.87
C THR A 40 9.66 -14.85 3.84
N ALA A 41 8.53 -14.30 4.26
CA ALA A 41 7.54 -15.02 5.06
C ALA A 41 6.11 -14.73 4.55
N PRO A 42 5.17 -15.68 4.70
CA PRO A 42 5.34 -17.06 5.14
C PRO A 42 6.26 -17.88 4.23
N TRP A 43 6.80 -19.01 4.71
CA TRP A 43 7.62 -19.91 3.87
C TRP A 43 6.80 -20.97 3.12
N ASP A 44 5.52 -21.11 3.46
CA ASP A 44 4.66 -22.15 2.89
C ASP A 44 4.35 -21.87 1.42
N LYS A 45 4.88 -22.71 0.52
CA LYS A 45 4.64 -22.59 -0.93
C LYS A 45 3.16 -22.83 -1.27
N ASP A 46 2.51 -23.79 -0.60
CA ASP A 46 1.10 -24.12 -0.87
C ASP A 46 0.19 -22.97 -0.46
N PHE A 47 0.56 -22.21 0.59
CA PHE A 47 -0.12 -20.98 0.97
C PHE A 47 -0.23 -20.00 -0.21
N PHE A 48 0.89 -19.71 -0.87
CA PHE A 48 0.91 -18.81 -2.03
C PHE A 48 0.26 -19.42 -3.27
N ASP A 49 0.43 -20.73 -3.50
CA ASP A 49 -0.14 -21.41 -4.68
C ASP A 49 -1.67 -21.29 -4.74
N ARG A 50 -2.35 -21.18 -3.59
CA ARG A 50 -3.81 -20.95 -3.53
C ARG A 50 -4.27 -19.66 -4.20
N PHE A 51 -3.48 -18.57 -4.12
CA PHE A 51 -3.88 -17.30 -4.74
C PHE A 51 -3.89 -17.35 -6.27
N TYR A 52 -3.20 -18.33 -6.86
CA TYR A 52 -3.12 -18.52 -8.29
C TYR A 52 -4.17 -19.52 -8.81
N GLN A 53 -4.91 -20.18 -7.91
CA GLN A 53 -6.01 -21.05 -8.28
C GLN A 53 -7.17 -20.21 -8.83
N ASP A 54 -7.70 -20.60 -9.98
CA ASP A 54 -8.81 -19.92 -10.67
C ASP A 54 -8.56 -18.43 -10.99
N LEU A 55 -7.29 -18.02 -11.06
CA LEU A 55 -6.91 -16.65 -11.36
C LEU A 55 -7.42 -16.24 -12.76
N LYS A 56 -8.29 -15.23 -12.80
CA LYS A 56 -8.80 -14.66 -14.05
C LYS A 56 -7.93 -13.49 -14.46
N LEU A 57 -7.11 -13.73 -15.49
CA LEU A 57 -6.27 -12.69 -16.09
C LEU A 57 -7.03 -11.92 -17.15
N GLU A 58 -6.78 -10.62 -17.19
CA GLU A 58 -7.31 -9.75 -18.24
C GLU A 58 -6.48 -9.90 -19.50
N LYS A 59 -7.16 -9.99 -20.65
CA LYS A 59 -6.49 -10.18 -21.94
C LYS A 59 -6.23 -8.82 -22.59
N ASN A 60 -5.08 -8.70 -23.24
CA ASN A 60 -4.70 -7.52 -24.03
C ASN A 60 -4.57 -6.23 -23.19
N LEU A 61 -4.08 -6.33 -21.96
CA LEU A 61 -3.71 -5.13 -21.21
C LEU A 61 -2.55 -4.40 -21.92
N PRO A 62 -2.56 -3.06 -21.97
CA PRO A 62 -1.39 -2.31 -22.41
C PRO A 62 -0.25 -2.46 -21.39
N MET A 63 0.97 -2.05 -21.79
CA MET A 63 2.16 -2.13 -20.94
C MET A 63 1.92 -1.43 -19.59
N ILE A 64 2.01 -2.21 -18.52
CA ILE A 64 1.83 -1.74 -17.15
C ILE A 64 3.16 -1.14 -16.70
N LYS A 65 3.15 0.11 -16.24
CA LYS A 65 4.33 0.79 -15.71
C LYS A 65 4.39 0.76 -14.19
N GLY A 66 3.26 0.61 -13.53
CA GLY A 66 3.21 0.40 -12.09
C GLY A 66 1.82 0.06 -11.58
N GLY A 67 1.72 -0.17 -10.28
CA GLY A 67 0.46 -0.45 -9.62
C GLY A 67 0.59 -0.48 -8.12
N ILE A 68 -0.54 -0.69 -7.47
CA ILE A 68 -0.63 -0.86 -6.02
C ILE A 68 -1.03 -2.31 -5.74
N VAL A 69 -0.40 -2.93 -4.76
CA VAL A 69 -0.76 -4.25 -4.24
C VAL A 69 -0.85 -4.18 -2.72
N PRO A 70 -1.72 -4.98 -2.07
CA PRO A 70 -1.76 -5.03 -0.62
C PRO A 70 -0.56 -5.77 -0.04
N HIS A 71 -0.35 -5.72 1.28
CA HIS A 71 0.54 -6.65 1.98
C HIS A 71 -0.15 -7.44 3.10
N HIS A 72 -1.42 -7.16 3.40
CA HIS A 72 -2.24 -8.11 4.13
C HIS A 72 -2.58 -9.30 3.24
N LEU A 73 -1.85 -10.40 3.43
CA LEU A 73 -1.91 -11.60 2.58
C LEU A 73 -3.28 -12.27 2.47
N LEU A 74 -4.27 -11.91 3.29
CA LEU A 74 -5.67 -12.29 3.05
C LEU A 74 -6.12 -11.90 1.63
N ALA A 75 -5.62 -10.77 1.12
CA ALA A 75 -5.89 -10.26 -0.22
C ALA A 75 -4.83 -10.66 -1.26
N GLY A 76 -4.01 -11.69 -1.01
CA GLY A 76 -2.93 -12.14 -1.91
C GLY A 76 -3.37 -12.53 -3.34
N TYR A 77 -4.68 -12.67 -3.57
CA TYR A 77 -5.23 -12.85 -4.91
C TYR A 77 -5.07 -11.58 -5.78
N LEU A 78 -4.97 -10.39 -5.17
CA LEU A 78 -4.69 -9.12 -5.84
C LEU A 78 -3.21 -9.07 -6.28
N ASP A 79 -2.28 -9.48 -5.41
CA ASP A 79 -0.85 -9.60 -5.72
C ASP A 79 -0.61 -10.56 -6.88
N SER A 80 -1.10 -11.80 -6.75
CA SER A 80 -0.95 -12.81 -7.80
C SER A 80 -1.57 -12.36 -9.13
N SER A 81 -2.73 -11.69 -9.10
CA SER A 81 -3.33 -11.06 -10.28
C SER A 81 -2.39 -10.03 -10.89
N PHE A 82 -1.81 -9.13 -10.09
CA PHE A 82 -0.94 -8.08 -10.60
C PHE A 82 0.31 -8.66 -11.25
N PHE A 83 1.03 -9.52 -10.54
CA PHE A 83 2.29 -10.06 -11.04
C PHE A 83 2.11 -11.05 -12.20
N GLU A 84 1.03 -11.85 -12.26
CA GLU A 84 0.77 -12.70 -13.44
C GLU A 84 0.41 -11.89 -14.68
N ASN A 85 -0.29 -10.75 -14.55
CA ASN A 85 -0.56 -9.86 -15.68
C ASN A 85 0.73 -9.21 -16.24
N LEU A 86 1.84 -9.23 -15.51
CA LEU A 86 3.15 -8.74 -15.98
C LEU A 86 3.99 -9.79 -16.71
N LYS A 87 3.56 -11.06 -16.72
CA LYS A 87 4.37 -12.18 -17.22
C LYS A 87 4.73 -12.07 -18.70
N GLU A 88 3.81 -11.59 -19.52
CA GLU A 88 4.07 -11.33 -20.95
C GLU A 88 5.03 -10.14 -21.16
N GLN A 89 4.98 -9.15 -20.28
CA GLN A 89 5.88 -7.98 -20.30
C GLN A 89 7.30 -8.34 -19.81
N ASN A 90 7.41 -9.30 -18.89
CA ASN A 90 8.66 -9.82 -18.32
C ASN A 90 9.68 -8.72 -17.95
N PRO A 91 9.31 -7.77 -17.07
CA PRO A 91 10.18 -6.64 -16.72
C PRO A 91 11.47 -7.10 -16.04
N SER A 92 12.61 -6.52 -16.42
CA SER A 92 13.91 -6.86 -15.83
C SER A 92 14.05 -6.50 -14.34
N THR A 93 13.30 -5.49 -13.89
CA THR A 93 13.38 -4.96 -12.53
C THR A 93 11.97 -4.63 -12.00
N ILE A 94 11.69 -5.08 -10.78
CA ILE A 94 10.54 -4.65 -9.98
C ILE A 94 11.06 -3.77 -8.84
N VAL A 95 10.58 -2.53 -8.77
CA VAL A 95 10.82 -1.65 -7.64
C VAL A 95 9.62 -1.73 -6.71
N VAL A 96 9.87 -2.00 -5.43
CA VAL A 96 8.83 -2.10 -4.41
C VAL A 96 9.01 -0.98 -3.39
N PHE A 97 7.93 -0.22 -3.17
CA PHE A 97 7.82 0.80 -2.13
C PHE A 97 6.88 0.31 -1.04
N GLY A 98 7.29 0.40 0.22
CA GLY A 98 6.45 0.05 1.36
C GLY A 98 6.58 1.04 2.54
N PRO A 99 5.63 1.03 3.47
CA PRO A 99 5.80 1.70 4.77
C PRO A 99 6.97 1.10 5.58
N ASN A 100 7.54 1.92 6.46
CA ASN A 100 8.30 1.46 7.61
C ASN A 100 7.34 1.41 8.81
N HIS A 101 6.61 0.30 8.96
CA HIS A 101 5.55 0.17 9.98
C HIS A 101 6.07 0.35 11.39
N PHE A 102 7.31 -0.08 11.64
CA PHE A 102 7.90 -0.09 12.97
C PHE A 102 8.65 1.22 13.32
N TYR A 103 8.70 2.19 12.39
CA TYR A 103 9.52 3.41 12.49
C TYR A 103 10.99 3.13 12.88
N LYS A 104 11.51 1.94 12.53
CA LYS A 104 12.85 1.46 12.86
C LYS A 104 13.92 2.08 11.95
N GLY A 105 15.17 1.95 12.37
CA GLY A 105 16.34 2.43 11.63
C GLY A 105 16.57 3.93 11.75
N TYR A 106 17.63 4.45 11.13
CA TYR A 106 17.97 5.88 11.14
C TYR A 106 17.62 6.60 9.83
N GLY A 107 17.60 5.88 8.70
CA GLY A 107 17.24 6.42 7.40
C GLY A 107 15.77 6.84 7.31
N LYS A 108 15.49 7.84 6.47
CA LYS A 108 14.12 8.19 6.05
C LYS A 108 13.63 7.32 4.89
N ILE A 109 14.57 6.94 4.02
CA ILE A 109 14.41 5.95 2.97
C ILE A 109 15.42 4.85 3.27
N ILE A 110 14.92 3.63 3.45
CA ILE A 110 15.74 2.48 3.79
C ILE A 110 15.62 1.45 2.67
N SER A 111 16.75 0.82 2.33
CA SER A 111 16.83 -0.24 1.31
C SER A 111 17.80 -1.34 1.78
N SER A 112 17.99 -2.33 0.93
CA SER A 112 18.82 -3.52 1.16
C SER A 112 19.68 -3.81 -0.06
N GLU A 113 20.92 -4.26 0.16
CA GLU A 113 21.79 -4.81 -0.90
C GLU A 113 21.71 -6.34 -0.95
N TYR A 114 21.00 -7.00 -0.02
CA TYR A 114 20.91 -8.46 0.08
C TYR A 114 19.90 -9.04 -0.90
N ASP A 115 20.15 -10.28 -1.33
CA ASP A 115 19.19 -11.03 -2.12
C ASP A 115 18.12 -11.65 -1.21
N TRP A 116 17.03 -12.14 -1.79
CA TRP A 116 15.93 -12.74 -1.03
C TRP A 116 15.81 -14.22 -1.31
N HIS A 117 15.83 -15.03 -0.26
CA HIS A 117 15.38 -16.42 -0.32
C HIS A 117 13.85 -16.44 -0.21
N THR A 118 13.20 -16.98 -1.24
CA THR A 118 11.75 -17.16 -1.29
C THR A 118 11.37 -18.65 -1.38
N PRO A 119 10.11 -19.03 -1.10
CA PRO A 119 9.61 -20.38 -1.34
C PRO A 119 9.75 -20.88 -2.79
N TYR A 120 9.97 -19.96 -3.74
CA TYR A 120 10.15 -20.24 -5.17
C TYR A 120 11.61 -20.09 -5.63
N GLY A 121 12.55 -19.97 -4.70
CA GLY A 121 13.98 -19.80 -4.94
C GLY A 121 14.44 -18.35 -4.79
N ASP A 122 15.68 -18.09 -5.21
CA ASP A 122 16.36 -16.83 -4.97
C ASP A 122 15.85 -15.71 -5.87
N LEU A 123 15.59 -14.55 -5.27
CA LEU A 123 15.26 -13.30 -5.97
C LEU A 123 16.40 -12.30 -5.75
N SER A 124 17.12 -11.98 -6.82
CA SER A 124 18.28 -11.11 -6.74
C SER A 124 17.89 -9.63 -6.59
N THR A 125 18.63 -8.91 -5.77
CA THR A 125 18.51 -7.46 -5.65
C THR A 125 19.44 -6.76 -6.65
N ASN A 126 19.01 -5.63 -7.22
CA ASN A 126 19.89 -4.83 -8.07
C ASN A 126 20.86 -3.96 -7.23
N ARG A 127 21.87 -4.61 -6.65
CA ARG A 127 22.83 -4.01 -5.71
C ARG A 127 23.52 -2.76 -6.25
N GLY A 128 23.83 -2.73 -7.55
CA GLY A 128 24.50 -1.59 -8.17
C GLY A 128 23.68 -0.31 -8.11
N ILE A 129 22.35 -0.41 -8.27
CA ILE A 129 21.43 0.73 -8.17
C ILE A 129 21.32 1.19 -6.71
N VAL A 130 21.15 0.26 -5.78
CA VAL A 130 21.06 0.55 -4.34
C VAL A 130 22.34 1.23 -3.83
N ALA A 131 23.51 0.68 -4.17
CA ALA A 131 24.79 1.25 -3.80
C ALA A 131 24.99 2.65 -4.39
N ASN A 132 24.56 2.89 -5.63
CA ASN A 132 24.61 4.23 -6.25
C ASN A 132 23.80 5.25 -5.43
N LEU A 133 22.55 4.93 -5.10
CA LEU A 133 21.68 5.81 -4.31
C LEU A 133 22.25 6.06 -2.91
N LYS A 134 22.85 5.05 -2.27
CA LYS A 134 23.55 5.17 -0.99
C LYS A 134 24.73 6.13 -1.07
N THR A 135 25.56 6.04 -2.12
CA THR A 135 26.70 6.97 -2.30
C THR A 135 26.28 8.43 -2.48
N LYS A 136 25.06 8.66 -3.00
CA LYS A 136 24.45 9.99 -3.09
C LYS A 136 23.79 10.45 -1.79
N GLY A 137 23.76 9.62 -0.75
CA GLY A 137 23.11 9.92 0.53
C GLY A 137 21.57 9.88 0.47
N LEU A 138 21.00 9.29 -0.57
CA LEU A 138 19.54 9.26 -0.79
C LEU A 138 18.85 8.13 -0.04
N VAL A 139 19.57 7.03 0.23
CA VAL A 139 19.05 5.86 0.95
C VAL A 139 20.04 5.39 2.02
N SER A 140 19.52 4.83 3.09
CA SER A 140 20.29 4.09 4.09
C SER A 140 20.14 2.59 3.86
N ILE A 141 21.22 1.84 3.99
CA ILE A 141 21.20 0.37 3.87
C ILE A 141 21.17 -0.20 5.27
N GLU A 142 20.00 -0.72 5.65
CA GLU A 142 19.74 -1.22 7.01
C GLU A 142 19.06 -2.58 6.89
N GLU A 143 19.88 -3.61 6.67
CA GLU A 143 19.46 -4.98 6.35
C GLU A 143 18.49 -5.55 7.40
N ASP A 144 18.79 -5.39 8.69
CA ASP A 144 17.92 -5.86 9.78
C ASP A 144 16.54 -5.19 9.76
N VAL A 145 16.46 -3.92 9.31
CA VAL A 145 15.20 -3.18 9.26
C VAL A 145 14.33 -3.67 8.11
N ILE A 146 14.93 -3.86 6.92
CA ILE A 146 14.22 -4.40 5.74
C ILE A 146 13.78 -5.85 5.97
N ASN A 147 14.61 -6.65 6.64
CA ASN A 147 14.30 -8.04 6.94
C ASN A 147 13.00 -8.21 7.75
N ASP A 148 12.72 -7.26 8.65
CA ASP A 148 11.55 -7.28 9.53
C ASP A 148 10.29 -6.67 8.86
N GLU A 149 10.40 -6.05 7.68
CA GLU A 149 9.31 -5.27 7.09
C GLU A 149 8.43 -6.11 6.15
N HIS A 150 7.20 -6.35 6.60
CA HIS A 150 6.26 -7.26 5.96
C HIS A 150 5.66 -6.75 4.66
N SER A 151 5.59 -5.42 4.48
CA SER A 151 5.24 -4.82 3.19
C SER A 151 6.23 -5.15 2.07
N ILE A 152 7.44 -5.59 2.43
CA ILE A 152 8.43 -6.10 1.48
C ILE A 152 8.40 -7.62 1.49
N TYR A 153 8.76 -8.26 2.60
CA TYR A 153 9.02 -9.70 2.59
C TYR A 153 7.79 -10.55 2.22
N GLY A 154 6.57 -10.03 2.45
CA GLY A 154 5.32 -10.74 2.18
C GLY A 154 4.97 -10.81 0.69
N ILE A 155 5.39 -9.80 -0.08
CA ILE A 155 5.01 -9.68 -1.50
C ILE A 155 6.02 -10.32 -2.46
N LEU A 156 7.30 -10.43 -2.06
CA LEU A 156 8.37 -10.93 -2.92
C LEU A 156 8.21 -12.39 -3.39
N PRO A 157 7.54 -13.29 -2.65
CA PRO A 157 7.19 -14.60 -3.19
C PRO A 157 6.32 -14.54 -4.45
N PHE A 158 5.41 -13.56 -4.58
CA PHE A 158 4.62 -13.36 -5.79
C PHE A 158 5.48 -12.88 -6.96
N VAL A 159 6.41 -11.94 -6.70
CA VAL A 159 7.40 -11.48 -7.69
C VAL A 159 8.18 -12.67 -8.23
N LYS A 160 8.79 -13.47 -7.35
CA LYS A 160 9.65 -14.58 -7.77
C LYS A 160 8.88 -15.66 -8.53
N LYS A 161 7.64 -15.95 -8.12
CA LYS A 161 6.80 -16.95 -8.77
C LYS A 161 6.39 -16.53 -10.19
N SER A 162 5.91 -15.31 -10.35
CA SER A 162 5.35 -14.83 -11.62
C SER A 162 6.43 -14.35 -12.59
N LEU A 163 7.53 -13.80 -12.06
CA LEU A 163 8.59 -13.12 -12.80
C LEU A 163 9.97 -13.64 -12.34
N PRO A 164 10.32 -14.91 -12.63
CA PRO A 164 11.47 -15.59 -12.04
C PRO A 164 12.83 -14.99 -12.38
N ASP A 165 12.92 -14.23 -13.48
CA ASP A 165 14.14 -13.60 -13.99
C ASP A 165 14.28 -12.12 -13.59
N SER A 166 13.24 -11.51 -12.99
CA SER A 166 13.29 -10.13 -12.53
C SER A 166 14.23 -9.98 -11.33
N LYS A 167 14.87 -8.81 -11.26
CA LYS A 167 15.52 -8.33 -10.02
C LYS A 167 14.56 -7.47 -9.21
N VAL A 168 14.80 -7.37 -7.91
CA VAL A 168 14.03 -6.52 -7.01
C VAL A 168 14.85 -5.33 -6.49
N LEU A 169 14.15 -4.24 -6.19
CA LEU A 169 14.67 -3.10 -5.44
C LEU A 169 13.66 -2.73 -4.34
N PRO A 170 13.87 -3.16 -3.09
CA PRO A 170 12.98 -2.81 -1.99
C PRO A 170 13.36 -1.46 -1.39
N PHE A 171 12.36 -0.60 -1.18
CA PHE A 171 12.50 0.66 -0.47
C PHE A 171 11.37 0.80 0.52
N ILE A 172 11.69 1.17 1.76
CA ILE A 172 10.69 1.49 2.78
C ILE A 172 10.84 2.93 3.23
N PHE A 173 9.70 3.56 3.53
CA PHE A 173 9.64 4.98 3.87
C PHE A 173 9.11 5.20 5.28
N LYS A 174 9.78 6.07 6.04
CA LYS A 174 9.20 6.61 7.27
C LYS A 174 8.10 7.60 6.92
N GLY A 175 7.00 7.57 7.69
CA GLY A 175 5.82 8.41 7.42
C GLY A 175 6.09 9.93 7.46
N ASP A 176 7.16 10.37 8.13
CA ASP A 176 7.51 11.79 8.29
C ASP A 176 8.56 12.29 7.27
N ILE A 177 8.75 11.57 6.16
CA ILE A 177 9.60 12.04 5.07
C ILE A 177 8.93 13.20 4.31
N GLY A 178 9.66 14.30 4.11
CA GLY A 178 9.16 15.46 3.36
C GLY A 178 9.26 15.27 1.84
N GLU A 179 8.35 15.92 1.12
CA GLU A 179 8.24 15.85 -0.35
C GLU A 179 9.54 16.18 -1.10
N GLU A 180 10.31 17.18 -0.63
CA GLU A 180 11.57 17.58 -1.27
C GLU A 180 12.57 16.40 -1.35
N LYS A 181 12.75 15.68 -0.24
CA LYS A 181 13.62 14.50 -0.19
C LYS A 181 13.07 13.37 -1.06
N MET A 182 11.75 13.23 -1.10
CA MET A 182 11.10 12.23 -1.92
C MET A 182 11.30 12.50 -3.41
N ASP A 183 11.09 13.74 -3.84
CA ASP A 183 11.32 14.18 -5.22
C ASP A 183 12.79 14.04 -5.63
N GLU A 184 13.73 14.36 -4.73
CA GLU A 184 15.16 14.14 -4.97
C GLU A 184 15.47 12.65 -5.19
N PHE A 185 14.96 11.78 -4.32
CA PHE A 185 15.08 10.33 -4.46
C PHE A 185 14.48 9.83 -5.77
N ILE A 186 13.26 10.22 -6.09
CA ILE A 186 12.54 9.80 -7.31
C ILE A 186 13.33 10.18 -8.56
N ASN A 187 13.79 11.43 -8.66
CA ASN A 187 14.52 11.91 -9.83
C ASN A 187 15.80 11.10 -10.05
N ASN A 188 16.55 10.83 -8.98
CA ASN A 188 17.79 10.05 -9.07
C ASN A 188 17.54 8.56 -9.35
N LEU A 189 16.45 7.99 -8.82
CA LEU A 189 16.09 6.59 -9.03
C LEU A 189 15.73 6.33 -10.49
N ILE A 190 14.83 7.12 -11.08
CA ILE A 190 14.34 6.87 -12.45
C ILE A 190 15.41 7.07 -13.53
N GLU A 191 16.44 7.87 -13.26
CA GLU A 191 17.55 8.13 -14.20
C GLU A 191 18.46 6.92 -14.42
N ILE A 192 18.55 6.03 -13.43
CA ILE A 192 19.48 4.89 -13.43
C ILE A 192 18.78 3.54 -13.63
N LEU A 193 17.45 3.53 -13.73
CA LEU A 193 16.66 2.33 -13.90
C LEU A 193 16.54 1.89 -15.36
N PRO A 194 16.46 0.58 -15.64
CA PRO A 194 16.07 0.05 -16.94
C PRO A 194 14.70 0.60 -17.39
N SER A 195 14.52 0.80 -18.70
CA SER A 195 13.29 1.37 -19.25
C SER A 195 12.05 0.50 -19.02
N ASP A 196 12.24 -0.82 -18.93
CA ASP A 196 11.20 -1.83 -18.70
C ASP A 196 10.85 -2.05 -17.23
N THR A 197 11.45 -1.29 -16.30
CA THR A 197 11.16 -1.35 -14.86
C THR A 197 9.67 -1.13 -14.58
N VAL A 198 9.11 -1.94 -13.67
CA VAL A 198 7.77 -1.76 -13.12
C VAL A 198 7.86 -1.33 -11.65
N PHE A 199 7.02 -0.38 -11.27
CA PHE A 199 6.98 0.19 -9.92
C PHE A 199 5.75 -0.28 -9.16
N VAL A 200 5.93 -0.73 -7.92
CA VAL A 200 4.86 -1.28 -7.09
C VAL A 200 4.88 -0.58 -5.75
N SER A 201 3.75 -0.02 -5.32
CA SER A 201 3.56 0.36 -3.92
C SER A 201 2.79 -0.74 -3.22
N SER A 202 3.38 -1.27 -2.16
CA SER A 202 2.76 -2.24 -1.26
C SER A 202 2.09 -1.49 -0.11
N ILE A 203 0.80 -1.23 -0.26
CA ILE A 203 0.00 -0.45 0.69
C ILE A 203 -1.38 -1.06 0.87
N ASP A 204 -1.83 -1.09 2.12
CA ASP A 204 -3.19 -1.38 2.52
C ASP A 204 -3.95 -0.06 2.80
N PHE A 205 -5.28 -0.10 2.71
CA PHE A 205 -6.14 1.09 2.81
C PHE A 205 -6.77 1.22 4.19
N SER A 206 -8.07 1.44 4.32
CA SER A 206 -8.74 1.57 5.62
C SER A 206 -8.35 0.43 6.57
N HIS A 207 -8.10 0.72 7.86
CA HIS A 207 -7.68 -0.28 8.87
C HIS A 207 -8.50 -0.13 10.17
N TYR A 208 -8.80 -1.25 10.84
CA TYR A 208 -9.54 -1.22 12.11
C TYR A 208 -10.90 -0.51 12.02
N GLN A 209 -11.49 -0.53 10.82
CA GLN A 209 -12.75 0.11 10.53
C GLN A 209 -13.90 -0.88 10.42
N THR A 210 -15.11 -0.34 10.52
CA THR A 210 -16.34 -1.05 10.18
C THR A 210 -16.61 -0.96 8.68
N TRP A 211 -17.50 -1.82 8.18
CA TRP A 211 -17.83 -1.92 6.76
C TRP A 211 -18.15 -0.57 6.12
N ASN A 212 -18.95 0.29 6.77
CA ASN A 212 -19.33 1.57 6.18
C ASN A 212 -18.17 2.56 6.17
N VAL A 213 -17.40 2.59 7.25
CA VAL A 213 -16.31 3.55 7.41
C VAL A 213 -15.23 3.27 6.39
N SER A 214 -14.84 1.99 6.24
CA SER A 214 -13.84 1.59 5.26
C SER A 214 -14.29 1.93 3.83
N ASN A 215 -15.52 1.57 3.45
CA ASN A 215 -16.04 1.91 2.12
C ASN A 215 -16.14 3.42 1.88
N PHE A 216 -16.55 4.21 2.88
CA PHE A 216 -16.60 5.66 2.76
C PHE A 216 -15.21 6.28 2.53
N HIS A 217 -14.21 5.86 3.31
CA HIS A 217 -12.85 6.39 3.18
C HIS A 217 -12.16 5.95 1.88
N ASP A 218 -12.46 4.73 1.43
CA ASP A 218 -11.89 4.21 0.19
C ASP A 218 -12.40 4.96 -1.05
N GLU A 219 -13.62 5.52 -1.03
CA GLU A 219 -14.16 6.32 -2.15
C GLU A 219 -13.24 7.53 -2.44
N LEU A 220 -12.86 8.29 -1.41
CA LEU A 220 -11.91 9.40 -1.57
C LEU A 220 -10.54 8.89 -2.02
N SER A 221 -10.06 7.79 -1.44
CA SER A 221 -8.75 7.22 -1.78
C SER A 221 -8.67 6.83 -3.26
N ILE A 222 -9.69 6.16 -3.78
CA ILE A 222 -9.79 5.77 -5.19
C ILE A 222 -9.80 7.00 -6.10
N ASP A 223 -10.62 8.01 -5.78
CA ASP A 223 -10.72 9.22 -6.60
C ASP A 223 -9.42 10.03 -6.60
N VAL A 224 -8.77 10.20 -5.44
CA VAL A 224 -7.46 10.88 -5.32
C VAL A 224 -6.39 10.19 -6.15
N ILE A 225 -6.34 8.86 -6.10
CA ILE A 225 -5.37 8.06 -6.85
C ILE A 225 -5.62 8.19 -8.36
N LYS A 226 -6.87 8.09 -8.80
CA LYS A 226 -7.22 8.13 -10.24
C LYS A 226 -7.06 9.53 -10.83
N SER A 227 -7.31 10.57 -10.05
CA SER A 227 -7.21 11.98 -10.45
C SER A 227 -5.84 12.61 -10.20
N PHE A 228 -4.93 11.86 -9.56
CA PHE A 228 -3.62 12.33 -9.13
C PHE A 228 -3.71 13.64 -8.32
N ASP A 229 -4.60 13.66 -7.32
CA ASP A 229 -4.80 14.80 -6.43
C ASP A 229 -3.80 14.76 -5.26
N PHE A 230 -2.56 15.19 -5.53
CA PHE A 230 -1.49 15.22 -4.52
C PHE A 230 -1.86 16.04 -3.27
N ALA A 231 -2.73 17.06 -3.40
CA ALA A 231 -3.11 17.93 -2.29
C ALA A 231 -4.00 17.24 -1.26
N SER A 232 -4.64 16.12 -1.63
CA SER A 232 -5.56 15.38 -0.78
C SER A 232 -4.93 14.13 -0.15
N LEU A 233 -3.65 13.85 -0.39
CA LEU A 233 -2.99 12.62 0.08
C LEU A 233 -3.00 12.46 1.60
N GLU A 234 -2.76 13.53 2.35
CA GLU A 234 -2.78 13.52 3.83
C GLU A 234 -4.18 13.26 4.42
N LYS A 235 -5.22 13.31 3.59
CA LYS A 235 -6.61 13.03 4.01
C LYS A 235 -6.95 11.54 3.90
N LEU A 236 -6.11 10.74 3.25
CA LEU A 236 -6.41 9.33 2.97
C LEU A 236 -6.17 8.45 4.20
N GLU A 237 -7.03 7.46 4.42
CA GLU A 237 -6.77 6.41 5.41
C GLU A 237 -5.98 5.26 4.76
N ILE A 238 -4.66 5.42 4.69
CA ILE A 238 -3.73 4.42 4.16
C ILE A 238 -2.56 4.24 5.13
N ASP A 239 -1.81 3.15 5.00
CA ASP A 239 -0.62 2.90 5.84
C ASP A 239 0.63 3.66 5.38
N SER A 240 0.68 4.15 4.13
CA SER A 240 1.87 4.79 3.57
C SER A 240 1.57 5.85 2.50
N VAL A 241 1.28 7.08 2.96
CA VAL A 241 1.25 8.26 2.09
C VAL A 241 2.55 8.45 1.29
N PRO A 242 3.75 8.30 1.89
CA PRO A 242 5.00 8.41 1.13
C PRO A 242 5.11 7.40 -0.03
N SER A 243 4.74 6.14 0.18
CA SER A 243 4.80 5.11 -0.88
C SER A 243 3.82 5.42 -2.01
N LEU A 244 2.63 5.91 -1.67
CA LEU A 244 1.64 6.30 -2.67
C LEU A 244 2.12 7.53 -3.47
N TYR A 245 2.62 8.56 -2.79
CA TYR A 245 3.19 9.75 -3.42
C TYR A 245 4.28 9.37 -4.42
N THR A 246 5.22 8.50 -4.02
CA THR A 246 6.31 8.04 -4.88
C THR A 246 5.81 7.40 -6.16
N LEU A 247 4.87 6.46 -6.07
CA LEU A 247 4.30 5.80 -7.23
C LEU A 247 3.59 6.80 -8.15
N MET A 248 2.72 7.65 -7.60
CA MET A 248 1.97 8.64 -8.39
C MET A 248 2.91 9.62 -9.10
N LYS A 249 3.93 10.13 -8.41
CA LYS A 249 4.91 11.05 -9.00
C LYS A 249 5.73 10.37 -10.10
N ILE A 250 6.08 9.10 -9.95
CA ILE A 250 6.74 8.31 -10.99
C ILE A 250 5.82 8.11 -12.20
N MET A 251 4.55 7.72 -11.98
CA MET A 251 3.58 7.56 -13.06
C MET A 251 3.35 8.87 -13.84
N GLU A 252 3.34 10.02 -13.17
CA GLU A 252 3.29 11.34 -13.82
C GLU A 252 4.53 11.58 -14.69
N LYS A 253 5.73 11.33 -14.16
CA LYS A 253 7.00 11.49 -14.91
C LYS A 253 7.07 10.60 -16.16
N TYR A 254 6.55 9.38 -16.08
CA TYR A 254 6.48 8.46 -17.23
C TYR A 254 5.25 8.68 -18.14
N LYS A 255 4.32 9.59 -17.78
CA LYS A 255 3.05 9.82 -18.49
C LYS A 255 2.19 8.55 -18.58
N THR A 256 2.14 7.82 -17.48
CA THR A 256 1.42 6.55 -17.33
C THR A 256 0.37 6.64 -16.24
N GLN A 257 -0.52 7.62 -16.34
CA GLN A 257 -1.49 7.93 -15.29
C GLN A 257 -2.86 7.26 -15.53
N LYS A 258 -3.03 6.58 -16.66
CA LYS A 258 -4.26 5.87 -16.99
C LYS A 258 -4.34 4.57 -16.21
N VAL A 259 -5.40 4.40 -15.43
CA VAL A 259 -5.78 3.11 -14.84
C VAL A 259 -6.41 2.23 -15.93
N VAL A 260 -5.84 1.05 -16.14
CA VAL A 260 -6.27 0.10 -17.20
C VAL A 260 -6.91 -1.16 -16.66
N LEU A 261 -6.68 -1.44 -15.39
CA LEU A 261 -7.36 -2.45 -14.60
C LEU A 261 -7.35 -1.96 -13.15
N GLU A 262 -8.43 -2.21 -12.42
CA GLU A 262 -8.52 -1.91 -10.99
C GLU A 262 -9.43 -2.91 -10.30
N LYS A 263 -9.13 -3.22 -9.05
CA LYS A 263 -9.98 -4.00 -8.15
C LYS A 263 -9.98 -3.31 -6.79
N HIS A 264 -11.15 -3.26 -6.16
CA HIS A 264 -11.34 -2.80 -4.79
C HIS A 264 -12.07 -3.90 -4.03
N ASP A 265 -11.59 -4.19 -2.83
CA ASP A 265 -12.14 -5.22 -1.95
C ASP A 265 -11.79 -4.89 -0.49
N ASN A 266 -12.32 -5.65 0.45
CA ASN A 266 -11.95 -5.56 1.85
C ASN A 266 -12.05 -6.91 2.57
N SER A 267 -11.39 -7.03 3.71
CA SER A 267 -11.32 -8.29 4.49
C SER A 267 -12.70 -8.86 4.86
N ALA A 268 -13.69 -8.02 5.18
CA ALA A 268 -15.05 -8.46 5.45
C ALA A 268 -15.73 -9.10 4.23
N GLN A 269 -15.55 -8.51 3.05
CA GLN A 269 -16.07 -9.04 1.79
C GLN A 269 -15.37 -10.36 1.42
N ILE A 270 -14.04 -10.45 1.58
CA ILE A 270 -13.27 -11.67 1.33
C ILE A 270 -13.70 -12.82 2.24
N VAL A 271 -13.87 -12.54 3.54
CA VAL A 271 -14.29 -13.54 4.54
C VAL A 271 -15.78 -13.85 4.47
N GLY A 272 -16.59 -12.92 3.93
CA GLY A 272 -18.04 -13.03 3.88
C GLY A 272 -18.73 -12.63 5.19
N ASP A 273 -18.11 -11.74 5.98
CA ASP A 273 -18.63 -11.24 7.24
C ASP A 273 -18.56 -9.71 7.33
N LYS A 274 -19.66 -9.04 6.95
CA LYS A 274 -19.80 -7.58 7.03
C LYS A 274 -19.96 -7.03 8.46
N SER A 275 -20.15 -7.91 9.45
CA SER A 275 -20.31 -7.50 10.85
C SER A 275 -18.99 -7.30 11.59
N ALA A 276 -17.87 -7.65 10.95
CA ALA A 276 -16.53 -7.43 11.48
C ALA A 276 -16.27 -5.95 11.82
N ASP A 277 -15.62 -5.71 12.95
CA ASP A 277 -15.29 -4.40 13.50
C ASP A 277 -13.82 -4.01 13.30
N ASN A 278 -13.05 -4.88 12.63
CA ASN A 278 -11.65 -4.69 12.29
C ASN A 278 -11.38 -5.07 10.83
N ILE A 279 -11.85 -4.22 9.91
CA ILE A 279 -11.72 -4.43 8.48
C ILE A 279 -10.49 -3.69 7.96
N THR A 280 -9.66 -4.42 7.20
CA THR A 280 -8.68 -3.84 6.26
C THR A 280 -9.26 -3.77 4.85
N SER A 281 -9.05 -2.67 4.14
CA SER A 281 -9.42 -2.49 2.72
C SER A 281 -8.23 -2.58 1.77
N TYR A 282 -8.52 -2.87 0.50
CA TYR A 282 -7.52 -3.05 -0.56
C TYR A 282 -7.99 -2.42 -1.86
N TYR A 283 -7.13 -1.62 -2.49
CA TYR A 283 -7.36 -1.10 -3.84
C TYR A 283 -6.11 -1.30 -4.70
N SER A 284 -6.27 -1.96 -5.85
CA SER A 284 -5.17 -2.41 -6.71
C SER A 284 -5.35 -1.91 -8.16
N PRO A 285 -5.07 -0.63 -8.44
CA PRO A 285 -5.02 -0.05 -9.79
C PRO A 285 -3.72 -0.37 -10.53
N TYR A 286 -3.85 -0.60 -11.83
CA TYR A 286 -2.74 -0.90 -12.75
C TYR A 286 -2.60 0.28 -13.70
N PHE A 287 -1.43 0.90 -13.68
CA PHE A 287 -1.15 2.14 -14.40
C PHE A 287 -0.41 1.88 -15.71
N SER A 288 -0.87 2.51 -16.78
CA SER A 288 -0.31 2.42 -18.12
C SER A 288 -0.32 3.80 -18.80
N LYS A 289 0.36 3.90 -19.95
CA LYS A 289 0.41 5.11 -20.77
C LYS A 289 -0.98 5.70 -20.99
N GLY A 290 -1.10 6.99 -20.70
CA GLY A 290 -2.34 7.75 -20.87
C GLY A 290 -2.54 8.74 -19.72
N GLU A 291 -3.59 9.53 -19.87
CA GLU A 291 -3.96 10.57 -18.92
C GLU A 291 -4.71 10.00 -17.71
N LYS A 292 -4.59 10.70 -16.59
CA LYS A 292 -5.40 10.52 -15.39
C LYS A 292 -6.88 10.80 -15.67
N THR A 293 -7.75 10.36 -14.77
CA THR A 293 -9.16 10.79 -14.81
C THR A 293 -9.31 12.19 -14.22
N GLU A 294 -10.41 12.88 -14.52
CA GLU A 294 -10.77 14.07 -13.76
C GLU A 294 -11.26 13.68 -12.37
N LYS A 295 -11.06 14.57 -11.38
CA LYS A 295 -11.66 14.43 -10.05
C LYS A 295 -13.17 14.29 -10.22
N SER A 296 -13.73 13.25 -9.63
CA SER A 296 -15.11 12.83 -9.91
C SER A 296 -16.03 12.95 -8.70
N LEU A 297 -15.48 13.16 -7.51
CA LEU A 297 -16.26 13.33 -6.29
C LEU A 297 -15.70 14.41 -5.35
N THR A 298 -16.57 14.81 -4.44
CA THR A 298 -16.25 15.56 -3.23
C THR A 298 -16.88 14.85 -2.05
N SER A 299 -16.13 14.68 -0.96
CA SER A 299 -16.56 13.95 0.22
C SER A 299 -16.63 14.85 1.46
N PHE A 300 -17.63 14.63 2.32
CA PHE A 300 -17.80 15.41 3.55
C PHE A 300 -18.24 14.52 4.72
N LEU A 301 -17.85 14.90 5.94
CA LEU A 301 -18.34 14.32 7.17
C LEU A 301 -19.01 15.40 8.03
N MET A 302 -20.19 15.09 8.55
CA MET A 302 -21.02 15.99 9.36
C MET A 302 -21.43 15.34 10.67
N PHE A 303 -21.52 16.13 11.73
CA PHE A 303 -21.96 15.68 13.06
C PHE A 303 -23.16 16.49 13.55
N GLY A 304 -24.30 15.84 13.76
CA GLY A 304 -25.44 16.43 14.49
C GLY A 304 -25.98 17.73 13.89
N ASN A 305 -26.94 18.36 14.59
CA ASN A 305 -27.71 19.54 14.13
C ASN A 305 -27.37 20.86 14.80
N LYS A 306 -26.25 20.89 15.52
CA LYS A 306 -25.76 22.08 16.19
C LYS A 306 -24.31 22.26 15.80
N GLU A 307 -23.86 23.51 15.66
CA GLU A 307 -22.44 23.82 15.84
C GLU A 307 -21.97 23.17 17.15
N LEU A 308 -21.24 22.07 17.01
CA LEU A 308 -20.54 21.48 18.14
C LEU A 308 -19.53 22.52 18.61
N SER A 309 -19.51 22.78 19.92
CA SER A 309 -18.39 23.51 20.48
C SER A 309 -17.08 22.78 20.15
N VAL A 310 -15.97 23.51 20.07
CA VAL A 310 -14.64 22.92 19.84
C VAL A 310 -14.36 21.80 20.86
N GLU A 311 -14.85 21.93 22.09
CA GLU A 311 -14.74 20.92 23.13
C GLU A 311 -15.56 19.65 22.82
N GLU A 312 -16.83 19.79 22.42
CA GLU A 312 -17.68 18.66 22.01
C GLU A 312 -17.12 17.96 20.77
N LEU A 313 -16.63 18.72 19.79
CA LEU A 313 -15.99 18.16 18.61
C LEU A 313 -14.73 17.38 18.99
N ASN A 314 -13.89 17.91 19.88
CA ASN A 314 -12.70 17.20 20.35
C ASN A 314 -13.06 15.93 21.13
N ILE A 315 -14.13 15.93 21.91
CA ILE A 315 -14.65 14.75 22.62
C ILE A 315 -15.12 13.69 21.61
N LEU A 316 -15.94 14.08 20.63
CA LEU A 316 -16.41 13.16 19.59
C LEU A 316 -15.25 12.60 18.79
N LYS A 317 -14.31 13.46 18.38
CA LYS A 317 -13.12 13.05 17.66
C LYS A 317 -12.33 12.02 18.47
N LYS A 318 -11.95 12.36 19.70
CA LYS A 318 -11.17 11.46 20.57
C LYS A 318 -11.85 10.12 20.85
N ASN A 319 -13.17 10.11 21.01
CA ASN A 319 -13.88 8.91 21.43
C ASN A 319 -14.31 8.03 20.24
N LEU A 320 -14.51 8.62 19.05
CA LEU A 320 -14.92 7.91 17.84
C LEU A 320 -13.74 7.59 16.91
N SER A 321 -12.57 8.21 17.11
CA SER A 321 -11.37 8.03 16.29
C SER A 321 -10.95 6.56 16.15
N GLY A 322 -11.26 5.73 17.15
CA GLY A 322 -11.01 4.29 17.12
C GLY A 322 -9.52 3.97 17.28
N ASN A 323 -9.10 2.80 16.79
CA ASN A 323 -7.69 2.42 16.82
C ASN A 323 -6.89 3.34 15.87
N GLU A 324 -5.72 3.77 16.33
CA GLU A 324 -4.80 4.64 15.57
C GLU A 324 -5.41 5.96 15.10
N ASP A 325 -6.50 6.40 15.75
CA ASP A 325 -7.23 7.62 15.47
C ASP A 325 -7.80 7.76 14.04
N ARG A 326 -8.08 6.65 13.37
CA ARG A 326 -8.33 6.59 11.92
C ARG A 326 -9.75 6.89 11.41
N PHE A 327 -10.75 7.02 12.28
CA PHE A 327 -12.13 7.33 11.82
C PHE A 327 -12.27 8.70 11.13
N LEU A 328 -11.34 9.63 11.37
CA LEU A 328 -11.43 11.02 10.90
C LEU A 328 -10.63 11.28 9.62
N TYR A 329 -10.58 10.29 8.75
CA TYR A 329 -9.91 10.32 7.45
C TYR A 329 -10.94 10.11 6.34
N GLY A 330 -10.51 10.14 5.08
CA GLY A 330 -11.37 9.74 3.97
C GLY A 330 -12.47 10.74 3.60
N PHE A 331 -12.33 12.01 3.99
CA PHE A 331 -13.22 13.10 3.54
C PHE A 331 -12.46 14.38 3.17
N ASP A 332 -13.00 15.16 2.23
CA ASP A 332 -12.44 16.45 1.84
C ASP A 332 -12.70 17.52 2.90
N PHE A 333 -13.89 17.49 3.51
CA PHE A 333 -14.39 18.50 4.44
C PHE A 333 -15.00 17.89 5.69
N LEU A 334 -14.71 18.50 6.83
CA LEU A 334 -15.43 18.28 8.09
C LEU A 334 -16.28 19.52 8.34
N LEU A 335 -17.60 19.38 8.25
CA LEU A 335 -18.51 20.52 8.23
C LEU A 335 -19.53 20.45 9.39
N PRO A 336 -19.83 21.59 10.05
CA PRO A 336 -21.09 21.78 10.76
C PRO A 336 -22.29 21.65 9.80
N GLU A 337 -23.49 21.30 10.30
CA GLU A 337 -24.70 21.15 9.46
C GLU A 337 -25.01 22.39 8.61
N GLU A 338 -24.93 23.58 9.20
CA GLU A 338 -25.30 24.84 8.54
C GLU A 338 -24.31 25.21 7.41
N GLU A 339 -23.01 25.00 7.59
CA GLU A 339 -22.00 25.29 6.57
C GLU A 339 -22.05 24.27 5.42
N ALA A 340 -22.25 22.99 5.73
CA ALA A 340 -22.43 21.96 4.70
C ALA A 340 -23.67 22.24 3.84
N SER A 341 -24.75 22.70 4.48
CA SER A 341 -25.96 23.12 3.79
C SER A 341 -25.67 24.18 2.72
N GLU A 342 -24.93 25.24 3.09
CA GLU A 342 -24.61 26.34 2.19
C GLU A 342 -23.64 25.91 1.08
N GLU A 343 -22.55 25.21 1.41
CA GLU A 343 -21.58 24.74 0.41
C GLU A 343 -22.20 23.75 -0.57
N ILE A 344 -22.99 22.78 -0.10
CA ILE A 344 -23.67 21.80 -0.96
C ILE A 344 -24.75 22.49 -1.82
N ALA A 345 -25.51 23.42 -1.24
CA ALA A 345 -26.53 24.18 -1.97
C ALA A 345 -25.92 25.08 -3.06
N ASP A 346 -24.79 25.73 -2.78
CA ASP A 346 -24.09 26.59 -3.74
C ASP A 346 -23.48 25.79 -4.89
N VAL A 347 -22.88 24.63 -4.60
CA VAL A 347 -22.21 23.84 -5.63
C VAL A 347 -23.22 23.08 -6.52
N TYR A 348 -24.36 22.63 -5.97
CA TYR A 348 -25.27 21.73 -6.70
C TYR A 348 -26.71 22.25 -6.88
N SER A 349 -27.03 23.44 -6.37
CA SER A 349 -28.35 24.08 -6.49
C SER A 349 -29.52 23.21 -6.00
N ASN A 350 -29.28 22.31 -5.04
CA ASN A 350 -30.25 21.30 -4.62
C ASN A 350 -30.57 21.39 -3.12
N LYS A 351 -31.30 22.44 -2.75
CA LYS A 351 -31.77 22.73 -1.38
C LYS A 351 -32.57 21.57 -0.75
N PHE A 352 -33.19 20.72 -1.57
CA PHE A 352 -33.97 19.57 -1.14
C PHE A 352 -33.15 18.51 -0.38
N ILE A 353 -31.87 18.34 -0.74
CA ILE A 353 -30.97 17.37 -0.10
C ILE A 353 -30.68 17.79 1.35
N VAL A 354 -30.44 19.08 1.55
CA VAL A 354 -30.23 19.70 2.86
C VAL A 354 -31.50 19.64 3.71
N ASP A 355 -32.64 20.03 3.14
CA ASP A 355 -33.91 20.05 3.89
C ASP A 355 -34.30 18.63 4.36
N SER A 356 -34.03 17.60 3.55
CA SER A 356 -34.25 16.19 3.91
C SER A 356 -33.28 15.71 5.01
N PHE A 357 -32.08 16.27 5.07
CA PHE A 357 -31.10 15.98 6.13
C PHE A 357 -31.52 16.57 7.49
N SER A 358 -31.95 17.83 7.50
CA SER A 358 -32.46 18.47 8.72
C SER A 358 -33.69 17.73 9.30
N GLU A 359 -34.47 17.04 8.45
CA GLU A 359 -35.55 16.16 8.91
C GLU A 359 -35.06 14.89 9.61
N LEU A 360 -34.00 14.24 9.09
CA LEU A 360 -33.38 13.06 9.69
C LEU A 360 -32.72 13.36 11.04
N ASN A 361 -32.24 14.59 11.23
CA ASN A 361 -31.46 14.99 12.40
C ASN A 361 -32.30 15.32 13.66
N LYS A 362 -33.61 15.02 13.65
CA LYS A 362 -34.49 15.19 14.83
C LYS A 362 -34.14 14.26 16.00
N ASP A 363 -33.36 13.19 15.76
CA ASP A 363 -32.97 12.18 16.75
C ASP A 363 -31.72 12.55 17.61
N LYS A 364 -31.36 13.84 17.69
CA LYS A 364 -30.43 14.44 18.69
C LYS A 364 -29.04 13.80 18.76
N ASN A 365 -28.20 14.04 17.75
CA ASN A 365 -26.73 13.82 17.85
C ASN A 365 -26.31 12.37 18.16
N ARG A 366 -26.98 11.37 17.55
CA ARG A 366 -26.63 9.93 17.73
C ARG A 366 -26.01 9.28 16.49
N PHE A 367 -25.67 10.07 15.49
CA PHE A 367 -24.97 9.61 14.31
C PHE A 367 -24.20 10.75 13.64
N ALA A 368 -23.15 10.40 12.91
CA ALA A 368 -22.51 11.27 11.93
C ALA A 368 -22.97 10.86 10.53
N LEU A 369 -22.97 11.81 9.60
CA LEU A 369 -23.33 11.60 8.20
C LEU A 369 -22.10 11.86 7.34
N GLY A 370 -21.63 10.82 6.66
CA GLY A 370 -20.73 10.95 5.53
C GLY A 370 -21.52 11.14 4.24
N GLY A 371 -21.07 12.02 3.37
CA GLY A 371 -21.62 12.19 2.04
C GLY A 371 -20.53 12.19 0.98
N VAL A 372 -20.80 11.52 -0.14
CA VAL A 372 -19.97 11.52 -1.34
C VAL A 372 -20.80 12.06 -2.48
N LEU A 373 -20.35 13.17 -3.04
CA LEU A 373 -21.06 13.95 -4.05
C LEU A 373 -20.33 13.82 -5.37
N TYR A 374 -20.95 13.14 -6.33
CA TYR A 374 -20.34 12.82 -7.61
C TYR A 374 -20.60 13.93 -8.64
N LYS A 375 -19.72 14.00 -9.65
CA LYS A 375 -19.78 14.99 -10.73
C LYS A 375 -21.06 14.90 -11.57
N ASP A 376 -21.70 13.73 -11.63
CA ASP A 376 -22.99 13.53 -12.28
C ASP A 376 -24.19 14.00 -11.44
N LYS A 377 -23.92 14.65 -10.31
CA LYS A 377 -24.88 15.18 -9.33
C LYS A 377 -25.62 14.11 -8.53
N THR A 378 -25.16 12.86 -8.57
CA THR A 378 -25.61 11.85 -7.62
C THR A 378 -24.93 12.05 -6.28
N ILE A 379 -25.62 11.68 -5.20
CA ILE A 379 -25.08 11.71 -3.85
C ILE A 379 -25.23 10.33 -3.21
N LYS A 380 -24.18 9.88 -2.53
CA LYS A 380 -24.20 8.68 -1.70
C LYS A 380 -23.97 9.08 -0.26
N PHE A 381 -24.86 8.61 0.62
CA PHE A 381 -24.78 8.87 2.05
C PHE A 381 -24.31 7.66 2.82
N TYR A 382 -23.58 7.91 3.89
CA TYR A 382 -23.09 6.93 4.86
C TYR A 382 -23.49 7.38 6.25
N LEU A 383 -24.18 6.51 6.98
CA LEU A 383 -24.53 6.77 8.38
C LEU A 383 -23.53 6.11 9.31
N PHE A 384 -23.09 6.85 10.32
CA PHE A 384 -22.19 6.39 11.38
C PHE A 384 -22.87 6.51 12.74
N PRO A 385 -23.67 5.52 13.17
CA PRO A 385 -24.40 5.58 14.44
C PRO A 385 -23.46 5.46 15.65
N PHE A 386 -23.76 6.23 16.68
CA PHE A 386 -23.07 6.18 17.96
C PHE A 386 -24.03 6.41 19.14
N THR A 387 -23.67 5.86 20.30
CA THR A 387 -24.30 6.21 21.58
C THR A 387 -23.62 7.43 22.17
N TYR A 388 -24.37 8.25 22.89
CA TYR A 388 -23.84 9.40 23.62
C TYR A 388 -24.41 9.38 25.05
N GLU A 389 -23.59 8.97 26.01
CA GLU A 389 -23.94 8.84 27.43
C GLU A 389 -22.80 9.42 28.28
N ASP A 390 -23.12 10.23 29.31
CA ASP A 390 -22.14 10.82 30.25
C ASP A 390 -20.93 11.51 29.59
N ASN A 391 -21.16 12.29 28.52
CA ASN A 391 -20.12 12.93 27.70
C ASN A 391 -19.13 11.95 27.04
N ASN A 392 -19.54 10.69 26.86
CA ASN A 392 -18.79 9.69 26.12
C ASN A 392 -19.56 9.26 24.87
N ALA A 393 -18.86 9.23 23.74
CA ALA A 393 -19.42 8.80 22.46
C ALA A 393 -18.84 7.43 22.11
N THR A 394 -19.68 6.48 21.72
CA THR A 394 -19.19 5.13 21.37
C THR A 394 -19.88 4.65 20.11
N ARG A 395 -19.10 4.14 19.16
CA ARG A 395 -19.62 3.56 17.91
C ARG A 395 -20.57 2.42 18.25
N MET A 396 -21.75 2.41 17.63
CA MET A 396 -22.67 1.27 17.75
C MET A 396 -22.05 0.05 17.07
N ASP A 397 -22.29 -1.14 17.61
CA ASP A 397 -21.96 -2.38 16.90
C ASP A 397 -22.82 -2.55 15.64
N TYR A 398 -22.44 -3.48 14.76
CA TYR A 398 -23.12 -3.67 13.48
C TYR A 398 -24.64 -3.90 13.62
N THR A 399 -25.07 -4.71 14.59
CA THR A 399 -26.49 -5.03 14.79
C THR A 399 -27.26 -3.85 15.37
N GLN A 400 -26.66 -3.17 16.36
CA GLN A 400 -27.21 -1.94 16.94
C GLN A 400 -27.36 -0.85 15.88
N ALA A 401 -26.33 -0.64 15.06
CA ALA A 401 -26.33 0.32 13.97
C ALA A 401 -27.44 0.00 12.95
N GLN A 402 -27.58 -1.27 12.53
CA GLN A 402 -28.64 -1.69 11.62
C GLN A 402 -30.03 -1.42 12.17
N ASN A 403 -30.28 -1.76 13.44
CA ASN A 403 -31.57 -1.50 14.08
C ASN A 403 -31.84 0.00 14.19
N PHE A 404 -30.84 0.79 14.58
CA PHE A 404 -30.95 2.24 14.64
C PHE A 404 -31.32 2.84 13.28
N VAL A 405 -30.64 2.43 12.20
CA VAL A 405 -30.90 2.97 10.86
C VAL A 405 -32.24 2.52 10.30
N LYS A 406 -32.65 1.27 10.54
CA LYS A 406 -34.01 0.79 10.20
C LYS A 406 -35.08 1.64 10.88
N ASP A 407 -34.93 1.90 12.18
CA ASP A 407 -35.87 2.73 12.93
C ASP A 407 -35.86 4.18 12.44
N LEU A 408 -34.67 4.75 12.19
CA LEU A 408 -34.52 6.11 11.68
C LEU A 408 -35.22 6.28 10.33
N PHE A 409 -35.01 5.37 9.39
CA PHE A 409 -35.63 5.43 8.07
C PHE A 409 -37.14 5.18 8.11
N ALA A 410 -37.60 4.24 8.95
CA ALA A 410 -39.02 4.00 9.16
C ALA A 410 -39.75 5.24 9.72
N LYS A 411 -39.16 5.93 10.71
CA LYS A 411 -39.72 7.17 11.28
C LYS A 411 -39.81 8.32 10.27
N ASN A 412 -38.87 8.39 9.33
CA ASN A 412 -38.76 9.47 8.35
C ASN A 412 -39.34 9.11 6.96
N ASN A 413 -40.05 7.99 6.83
CA ASN A 413 -40.67 7.53 5.57
C ASN A 413 -39.71 7.37 4.39
N ILE A 414 -38.45 7.02 4.65
CA ILE A 414 -37.45 6.74 3.61
C ILE A 414 -37.65 5.30 3.11
N LYS A 415 -37.89 5.11 1.80
CA LYS A 415 -38.30 3.81 1.24
C LYS A 415 -37.27 3.12 0.33
N ASP A 416 -36.31 3.85 -0.25
CA ASP A 416 -35.35 3.35 -1.26
C ASP A 416 -33.90 3.29 -0.74
N TYR A 417 -33.65 2.52 0.33
CA TYR A 417 -32.33 2.39 0.95
C TYR A 417 -31.77 0.97 0.90
N ASN A 418 -30.44 0.86 0.93
CA ASN A 418 -29.71 -0.39 1.16
C ASN A 418 -29.18 -0.40 2.61
N ILE A 419 -29.79 -1.23 3.46
CA ILE A 419 -29.43 -1.29 4.87
C ILE A 419 -28.05 -1.88 5.14
N ASP A 420 -27.55 -2.75 4.25
CA ASP A 420 -26.26 -3.42 4.41
C ASP A 420 -25.09 -2.55 3.95
N GLU A 421 -25.38 -1.50 3.19
CA GLU A 421 -24.45 -0.43 2.83
C GLU A 421 -24.70 0.85 3.62
N PHE A 422 -25.77 0.86 4.43
CA PHE A 422 -26.27 2.04 5.14
C PHE A 422 -26.38 3.28 4.24
N SER A 423 -26.73 3.03 2.98
CA SER A 423 -26.80 4.01 1.91
C SER A 423 -28.24 4.16 1.43
N PHE A 424 -28.61 5.38 1.05
CA PHE A 424 -29.85 5.68 0.33
C PHE A 424 -29.47 6.37 -0.98
N VAL A 425 -30.21 6.06 -2.04
CA VAL A 425 -30.02 6.67 -3.36
C VAL A 425 -31.13 7.68 -3.58
N ASN A 426 -30.77 8.95 -3.79
CA ASN A 426 -31.66 9.96 -4.36
C ASN A 426 -31.07 10.50 -5.68
#